data_AF-A0A4R8SXH4-F1
#
_entry.id   AF-A0A4R8SXH4-F1
#
_cell.length_a   1.000
_cell.length_b   1.000
_cell.length_c   1.000
_cell.angle_alpha   90.00
_cell.angle_beta   90.00
_cell.angle_gamma   90.00
#
_symmetry.space_group_name_H-M   'P 1'
#
loop_
_entity.id
_entity.type
_entity.pdbx_description
1 polymer ?
#
loop_
_entity_poly.entity_id
_entity_poly.type
_entity_poly.pdbx_seq_one_letter_code
_entity_poly.pdbx_strand_id
1 'polypeptide(L)'
;MRIKNLHVTALPVAVGVIASVAVGCSHKTGDAPSLSSASSAASSAISSITASPSEKPSTTQVPGKNGTPYTVEGPILAKWNTLNDVQKKDLGAPYDNQKETLDRSGVYQQFDGGVLISRNGEPVYFVWGKIRDTWNDNQASQGKLGYPTADEVTETDGSFKSTFEHGTITFKVGDADAKVSLTN
;
A
#
# COMPACT_ATOMS: atom_id res chain seq x y z
N MET A 1 -13.49 24.19 -41.03
CA MET A 1 -14.60 24.27 -40.07
C MET A 1 -14.20 25.28 -38.99
N ARG A 2 -14.97 26.37 -38.83
CA ARG A 2 -14.69 27.50 -37.93
C ARG A 2 -15.50 27.37 -36.64
N ILE A 3 -14.84 27.50 -35.48
CA ILE A 3 -15.36 28.07 -34.21
C ILE A 3 -14.08 28.47 -33.43
N LYS A 4 -13.57 29.72 -33.41
CA LYS A 4 -13.99 31.00 -32.79
C LYS A 4 -14.16 30.97 -31.26
N ASN A 5 -13.17 31.62 -30.59
CA ASN A 5 -13.24 32.45 -29.37
C ASN A 5 -13.26 31.70 -28.02
N LEU A 6 -12.59 32.13 -26.93
CA LEU A 6 -12.41 33.50 -26.42
C LEU A 6 -11.20 33.59 -25.44
N HIS A 7 -10.51 34.73 -25.44
CA HIS A 7 -9.44 35.13 -24.50
C HIS A 7 -9.93 35.31 -23.06
N VAL A 8 -9.06 35.05 -22.06
CA VAL A 8 -8.96 35.90 -20.85
C VAL A 8 -7.50 35.98 -20.39
N THR A 9 -6.94 37.18 -20.47
CA THR A 9 -5.68 37.65 -19.90
C THR A 9 -5.92 38.10 -18.45
N ALA A 10 -5.07 37.73 -17.48
CA ALA A 10 -4.91 38.49 -16.23
C ALA A 10 -3.65 38.07 -15.44
N LEU A 11 -2.63 38.92 -15.48
CA LEU A 11 -1.71 39.17 -14.36
C LEU A 11 -2.39 40.20 -13.44
N PRO A 12 -2.25 40.14 -12.10
CA PRO A 12 -1.14 40.86 -11.48
C PRO A 12 -0.57 40.28 -10.16
N VAL A 13 0.60 40.84 -9.86
CA VAL A 13 1.44 40.84 -8.66
C VAL A 13 0.69 41.15 -7.35
N ALA A 14 1.06 40.49 -6.25
CA ALA A 14 1.03 41.10 -4.91
C ALA A 14 2.03 40.43 -3.95
N VAL A 15 2.99 41.24 -3.49
CA VAL A 15 3.94 41.01 -2.40
C VAL A 15 3.20 41.14 -1.06
N GLY A 16 3.55 40.34 -0.05
CA GLY A 16 3.04 40.52 1.32
C GLY A 16 3.79 39.70 2.36
N VAL A 17 4.80 40.32 2.97
CA VAL A 17 5.54 39.85 4.15
C VAL A 17 4.66 39.98 5.40
N ILE A 18 4.58 38.96 6.25
CA ILE A 18 4.22 39.13 7.66
C ILE A 18 5.07 38.19 8.50
N ALA A 19 6.04 38.76 9.22
CA ALA A 19 6.74 38.14 10.33
C ALA A 19 6.18 38.73 11.63
N SER A 20 5.77 37.89 12.58
CA SER A 20 5.61 38.28 13.99
C SER A 20 5.83 37.07 14.89
N VAL A 21 6.98 37.07 15.55
CA VAL A 21 7.32 36.26 16.72
C VAL A 21 6.52 36.74 17.94
N ALA A 22 6.00 35.81 18.74
CA ALA A 22 5.62 36.10 20.12
C ALA A 22 5.89 34.85 20.99
N VAL A 23 7.09 34.83 21.58
CA VAL A 23 7.37 34.10 22.83
C VAL A 23 6.73 34.91 23.96
N GLY A 24 5.95 34.27 24.82
CA GLY A 24 5.35 34.92 25.98
C GLY A 24 4.92 33.91 27.03
N CYS A 25 5.81 33.65 27.98
CA CYS A 25 5.58 32.81 29.15
C CYS A 25 4.47 33.37 30.07
N SER A 26 3.69 32.46 30.64
CA SER A 26 2.69 32.65 31.70
C SER A 26 3.28 33.34 32.94
N HIS A 27 2.44 34.09 33.68
CA HIS A 27 2.31 34.07 35.15
C HIS A 27 1.33 35.15 35.65
N LYS A 28 0.25 34.76 36.35
CA LYS A 28 -0.11 35.32 37.68
C LYS A 28 -1.26 34.56 38.37
N THR A 29 -0.83 33.90 39.44
CA THR A 29 -1.45 33.46 40.71
C THR A 29 -2.85 33.92 41.09
N GLY A 30 -3.66 32.97 41.59
CA GLY A 30 -4.82 33.20 42.46
C GLY A 30 -5.57 31.91 42.85
N ASP A 31 -5.34 31.43 44.06
CA ASP A 31 -6.12 30.57 44.99
C ASP A 31 -6.93 29.34 44.50
N ALA A 32 -6.63 28.19 45.13
CA ALA A 32 -7.39 26.92 45.07
C ALA A 32 -8.43 26.83 46.21
N PRO A 33 -9.52 26.03 46.07
CA PRO A 33 -9.53 24.75 46.80
C PRO A 33 -10.31 23.57 46.16
N SER A 34 -9.83 22.36 46.48
CA SER A 34 -10.57 21.11 46.84
C SER A 34 -11.57 20.40 45.91
N LEU A 35 -11.12 19.21 45.47
CA LEU A 35 -11.74 17.85 45.55
C LEU A 35 -13.11 17.52 44.89
N SER A 36 -13.04 16.39 44.14
CA SER A 36 -14.08 15.36 43.89
C SER A 36 -15.01 15.45 42.67
N SER A 37 -14.71 14.55 41.72
CA SER A 37 -15.60 13.50 41.19
C SER A 37 -16.71 13.79 40.16
N ALA A 38 -16.74 12.87 39.17
CA ALA A 38 -17.85 12.35 38.37
C ALA A 38 -18.21 12.99 37.02
N SER A 39 -17.68 12.35 35.96
CA SER A 39 -18.39 11.70 34.83
C SER A 39 -19.49 12.45 34.05
N SER A 40 -19.22 12.61 32.74
CA SER A 40 -19.98 12.04 31.60
C SER A 40 -20.40 13.01 30.49
N ALA A 41 -20.07 12.56 29.26
CA ALA A 41 -20.80 12.71 27.99
C ALA A 41 -20.64 14.01 27.16
N ALA A 42 -19.83 13.91 26.09
CA ALA A 42 -20.30 13.68 24.71
C ALA A 42 -19.68 14.61 23.63
N SER A 43 -19.36 13.95 22.51
CA SER A 43 -19.25 14.46 21.13
C SER A 43 -17.96 15.13 20.67
N SER A 44 -17.08 14.26 20.16
CA SER A 44 -16.53 14.30 18.79
C SER A 44 -16.18 15.65 18.18
N ALA A 45 -14.88 15.95 18.14
CA ALA A 45 -14.30 16.88 17.18
C ALA A 45 -12.95 16.33 16.67
N ILE A 46 -13.03 15.74 15.47
CA ILE A 46 -12.04 15.77 14.36
C ILE A 46 -10.56 15.51 14.73
N SER A 47 -10.07 14.29 14.53
CA SER A 47 -9.46 13.87 13.26
C SER A 47 -8.44 14.88 12.71
N SER A 48 -7.36 15.11 13.44
CA SER A 48 -6.08 15.49 12.84
C SER A 48 -5.39 14.23 12.29
N ILE A 49 -6.01 13.59 11.29
CA ILE A 49 -5.20 12.99 10.25
C ILE A 49 -4.73 14.16 9.39
N THR A 50 -3.45 14.43 9.45
CA THR A 50 -2.78 15.23 8.43
C THR A 50 -3.17 14.62 7.10
N ALA A 51 -4.05 15.30 6.37
CA ALA A 51 -4.28 15.05 4.96
C ALA A 51 -2.91 15.22 4.29
N SER A 52 -2.26 14.10 3.99
CA SER A 52 -1.17 14.08 3.02
C SER A 52 -1.76 14.63 1.72
N PRO A 53 -1.12 15.61 1.08
CA PRO A 53 -1.71 16.38 0.00
C PRO A 53 -2.10 15.47 -1.14
N SER A 54 -3.17 15.84 -1.85
CA SER A 54 -3.59 15.27 -3.12
C SER A 54 -2.42 15.16 -4.12
N GLU A 55 -1.67 14.08 -4.08
CA GLU A 55 -0.85 13.65 -5.22
C GLU A 55 -1.79 12.91 -6.18
N LYS A 56 -1.68 13.21 -7.49
CA LYS A 56 -2.32 12.45 -8.56
C LYS A 56 -2.26 10.95 -8.26
N PRO A 57 -3.28 10.14 -8.63
CA PRO A 57 -3.07 8.69 -8.67
C PRO A 57 -1.82 8.46 -9.52
N SER A 58 -0.77 7.99 -8.86
CA SER A 58 0.48 7.68 -9.54
C SER A 58 0.19 6.41 -10.31
N THR A 59 0.16 6.54 -11.63
CA THR A 59 -0.23 5.51 -12.58
C THR A 59 0.89 5.42 -13.61
N THR A 60 1.47 4.23 -13.80
CA THR A 60 2.55 3.98 -14.75
C THR A 60 2.17 2.80 -15.64
N GLN A 61 2.37 2.94 -16.95
CA GLN A 61 2.18 1.84 -17.90
C GLN A 61 3.46 1.02 -18.01
N VAL A 62 3.38 -0.26 -17.69
CA VAL A 62 4.48 -1.22 -17.78
C VAL A 62 4.19 -2.18 -18.94
N PRO A 63 5.14 -2.41 -19.86
CA PRO A 63 4.93 -3.31 -20.98
C PRO A 63 4.80 -4.76 -20.50
N GLY A 64 3.68 -5.39 -20.86
CA GLY A 64 3.45 -6.82 -20.68
C GLY A 64 4.22 -7.67 -21.68
N LYS A 65 4.25 -8.99 -21.45
CA LYS A 65 4.99 -9.97 -22.27
C LYS A 65 4.62 -9.94 -23.76
N ASN A 66 3.37 -9.59 -24.07
CA ASN A 66 2.84 -9.52 -25.45
C ASN A 66 2.99 -8.12 -26.08
N GLY A 67 3.69 -7.19 -25.42
CA GLY A 67 3.78 -5.78 -25.82
C GLY A 67 2.57 -4.92 -25.44
N THR A 68 1.52 -5.53 -24.89
CA THR A 68 0.37 -4.80 -24.33
C THR A 68 0.81 -4.04 -23.07
N PRO A 69 0.67 -2.71 -23.01
CA PRO A 69 0.95 -1.97 -21.79
C PRO A 69 -0.16 -2.22 -20.75
N TYR A 70 0.26 -2.54 -19.53
CA TYR A 70 -0.64 -2.67 -18.39
C TYR A 70 -0.41 -1.53 -17.41
N THR A 71 -1.51 -1.04 -16.86
CA THR A 71 -1.49 0.04 -15.89
C THR A 71 -1.17 -0.52 -14.51
N VAL A 72 -0.12 0.02 -13.89
CA VAL A 72 0.25 -0.21 -12.49
C VAL A 72 0.02 1.10 -11.75
N GLU A 73 -0.78 1.07 -10.69
CA GLU A 73 -1.15 2.29 -9.96
C GLU A 73 -1.26 2.12 -8.45
N GLY A 74 -1.44 3.25 -7.77
CA GLY A 74 -1.71 3.30 -6.33
C GLY A 74 -0.63 2.62 -5.48
N PRO A 75 -1.02 1.81 -4.47
CA PRO A 75 -0.05 1.19 -3.58
C PRO A 75 0.81 0.14 -4.29
N ILE A 76 0.29 -0.51 -5.34
CA ILE A 76 1.04 -1.50 -6.13
C ILE A 76 2.17 -0.82 -6.89
N LEU A 77 1.93 0.37 -7.47
CA LEU A 77 3.00 1.15 -8.10
C LEU A 77 4.05 1.58 -7.08
N ALA A 78 3.63 2.01 -5.89
CA ALA A 78 4.56 2.38 -4.83
C ALA A 78 5.49 1.20 -4.50
N LYS A 79 4.95 -0.01 -4.33
CA LYS A 79 5.75 -1.22 -4.11
C LYS A 79 6.63 -1.56 -5.30
N TRP A 80 6.10 -1.54 -6.52
CA TRP A 80 6.87 -1.79 -7.73
C TRP A 80 8.11 -0.89 -7.84
N ASN A 81 8.00 0.38 -7.45
CA ASN A 81 9.13 1.32 -7.45
C ASN A 81 10.18 0.99 -6.37
N THR A 82 9.81 0.33 -5.28
CA THR A 82 10.75 -0.15 -4.25
C THR A 82 11.46 -1.44 -4.64
N LEU A 83 10.93 -2.19 -5.62
CA LEU A 83 11.54 -3.43 -6.08
C LEU A 83 12.83 -3.16 -6.86
N ASN A 84 13.87 -3.93 -6.54
CA ASN A 84 15.15 -3.94 -7.25
C ASN A 84 15.02 -4.65 -8.61
N ASP A 85 16.02 -4.49 -9.48
CA ASP A 85 16.01 -5.10 -10.83
C ASP A 85 15.85 -6.62 -10.83
N VAL A 86 16.46 -7.29 -9.82
CA VAL A 86 16.33 -8.74 -9.64
C VAL A 86 14.88 -9.11 -9.33
N GLN A 87 14.25 -8.46 -8.35
CA GLN A 87 12.86 -8.72 -7.99
C GLN A 87 11.89 -8.41 -9.12
N LYS A 88 12.12 -7.34 -9.89
CA LYS A 88 11.33 -7.02 -11.09
C LYS A 88 11.48 -8.11 -12.16
N LYS A 89 12.68 -8.66 -12.30
CA LYS A 89 12.94 -9.77 -13.24
C LYS A 89 12.28 -11.07 -12.78
N ASP A 90 12.26 -11.36 -11.49
CA ASP A 90 11.59 -12.53 -10.90
C ASP A 90 10.06 -12.40 -10.93
N LEU A 91 9.53 -11.20 -10.66
CA LEU A 91 8.11 -10.88 -10.79
C LEU A 91 7.65 -10.98 -12.25
N GLY A 92 8.50 -10.58 -13.19
CA GLY A 92 8.25 -10.64 -14.61
C GLY A 92 7.37 -9.50 -15.12
N ALA A 93 6.87 -9.67 -16.35
CA ALA A 93 6.00 -8.67 -16.96
C ALA A 93 4.59 -8.74 -16.35
N PRO A 94 3.88 -7.60 -16.25
CA PRO A 94 2.47 -7.60 -15.85
C PRO A 94 1.66 -8.44 -16.84
N TYR A 95 0.77 -9.26 -16.29
CA TYR A 95 -0.15 -10.11 -17.05
C TYR A 95 -1.52 -9.44 -17.21
N ASP A 96 -1.95 -8.70 -16.20
CA ASP A 96 -3.23 -8.01 -16.15
C ASP A 96 -3.11 -6.65 -15.45
N ASN A 97 -4.15 -5.82 -15.58
CA ASN A 97 -4.27 -4.60 -14.80
C ASN A 97 -4.59 -4.91 -13.33
N GLN A 98 -4.44 -3.92 -12.45
CA GLN A 98 -4.88 -4.01 -11.07
C GLN A 98 -6.38 -4.36 -10.98
N LYS A 99 -6.72 -5.30 -10.10
CA LYS A 99 -8.08 -5.75 -9.83
C LYS A 99 -8.34 -5.75 -8.33
N GLU A 100 -9.60 -5.57 -7.95
CA GLU A 100 -10.02 -5.74 -6.56
C GLU A 100 -10.12 -7.23 -6.23
N THR A 101 -9.81 -7.59 -4.99
CA THR A 101 -10.08 -8.94 -4.47
C THR A 101 -11.58 -9.21 -4.42
N LEU A 102 -11.98 -10.48 -4.41
CA LEU A 102 -13.39 -10.87 -4.47
C LEU A 102 -14.20 -10.34 -3.28
N ASP A 103 -13.57 -10.28 -2.12
CA ASP A 103 -14.09 -9.74 -0.87
C ASP A 103 -14.01 -8.20 -0.80
N ARG A 104 -13.49 -7.53 -1.84
CA ARG A 104 -13.28 -6.08 -1.93
C ARG A 104 -12.50 -5.48 -0.77
N SER A 105 -11.72 -6.31 -0.07
CA SER A 105 -10.90 -5.87 1.07
C SER A 105 -9.46 -5.56 0.65
N GLY A 106 -9.14 -5.64 -0.63
CA GLY A 106 -7.82 -5.37 -1.15
C GLY A 106 -7.77 -5.26 -2.66
N VAL A 107 -6.56 -5.04 -3.16
CA VAL A 107 -6.24 -4.95 -4.58
C VAL A 107 -5.06 -5.86 -4.89
N TYR A 108 -5.08 -6.48 -6.06
CA TYR A 108 -3.98 -7.29 -6.53
C TYR A 108 -3.72 -7.02 -8.00
N GLN A 109 -2.48 -7.26 -8.42
CA GLN A 109 -2.08 -7.26 -9.80
C GLN A 109 -1.21 -8.48 -10.07
N GLN A 110 -1.55 -9.20 -11.13
CA GLN A 110 -0.89 -10.44 -11.49
C GLN A 110 0.20 -10.17 -12.53
N PHE A 111 1.34 -10.82 -12.32
CA PHE A 111 2.51 -10.77 -13.18
C PHE A 111 2.88 -12.21 -13.59
N ASP A 112 3.70 -12.35 -14.63
CA ASP A 112 4.07 -13.66 -15.20
C ASP A 112 4.74 -14.59 -14.16
N GLY A 113 5.59 -14.04 -13.30
CA GLY A 113 6.31 -14.79 -12.27
C GLY A 113 5.77 -14.64 -10.84
N GLY A 114 4.78 -13.76 -10.63
CA GLY A 114 4.34 -13.42 -9.28
C GLY A 114 3.05 -12.62 -9.21
N VAL A 115 2.72 -12.14 -8.02
CA VAL A 115 1.59 -11.28 -7.76
C VAL A 115 1.99 -10.24 -6.73
N LEU A 116 1.55 -9.01 -6.96
CA LEU A 116 1.58 -7.95 -5.97
C LEU A 116 0.16 -7.81 -5.43
N ILE A 117 -0.02 -8.04 -4.13
CA ILE A 117 -1.33 -7.95 -3.48
C ILE A 117 -1.23 -7.10 -2.22
N SER A 118 -2.28 -6.32 -1.99
CA SER A 118 -2.43 -5.43 -0.84
C SER A 118 -3.81 -5.64 -0.25
N ARG A 119 -3.90 -5.63 1.08
CA ARG A 119 -5.17 -5.40 1.77
C ARG A 119 -5.37 -3.90 1.99
N ASN A 120 -6.62 -3.46 2.08
CA ASN A 120 -6.98 -2.06 2.31
C ASN A 120 -6.34 -1.55 3.61
N GLY A 121 -5.47 -0.55 3.51
CA GLY A 121 -4.74 0.02 4.65
C GLY A 121 -3.48 -0.75 5.04
N GLU A 122 -3.14 -1.84 4.35
CA GLU A 122 -1.90 -2.59 4.54
C GLU A 122 -0.90 -2.33 3.41
N PRO A 123 0.40 -2.60 3.65
CA PRO A 123 1.41 -2.63 2.59
C PRO A 123 1.10 -3.63 1.48
N VAL A 124 1.68 -3.40 0.31
CA VAL A 124 1.67 -4.40 -0.77
C VAL A 124 2.77 -5.40 -0.53
N TYR A 125 2.42 -6.68 -0.66
CA TYR A 125 3.33 -7.79 -0.51
C TYR A 125 3.58 -8.46 -1.85
N PHE A 126 4.83 -8.89 -2.03
CA PHE A 126 5.29 -9.61 -3.19
C PHE A 126 5.32 -11.12 -2.92
N VAL A 127 4.53 -11.88 -3.68
CA VAL A 127 4.47 -13.35 -3.61
C VAL A 127 4.77 -13.91 -4.99
N TRP A 128 5.76 -14.80 -5.11
CA TRP A 128 6.24 -15.25 -6.41
C TRP A 128 6.63 -16.72 -6.47
N GLY A 129 6.92 -17.18 -7.69
CA GLY A 129 7.39 -18.53 -7.96
C GLY A 129 6.50 -19.63 -7.38
N LYS A 130 7.15 -20.66 -6.84
CA LYS A 130 6.47 -21.85 -6.29
C LYS A 130 5.61 -21.54 -5.07
N ILE A 131 5.96 -20.52 -4.27
CA ILE A 131 5.13 -20.10 -3.13
C ILE A 131 3.80 -19.55 -3.62
N ARG A 132 3.83 -18.69 -4.65
CA ARG A 132 2.62 -18.16 -5.29
C ARG A 132 1.77 -19.28 -5.87
N ASP A 133 2.39 -20.24 -6.55
CA ASP A 133 1.66 -21.37 -7.14
C ASP A 133 0.95 -22.21 -6.08
N THR A 134 1.65 -22.57 -5.01
CA THR A 134 1.05 -23.30 -3.88
C THR A 134 -0.02 -22.47 -3.17
N TRP A 135 0.18 -21.16 -2.99
CA TRP A 135 -0.83 -20.29 -2.42
C TRP A 135 -2.10 -20.23 -3.29
N ASN A 136 -1.96 -20.12 -4.62
CA ASN A 136 -3.07 -20.14 -5.56
C ASN A 136 -3.81 -21.48 -5.56
N ASP A 137 -3.09 -22.61 -5.49
CA ASP A 137 -3.69 -23.94 -5.35
C ASP A 137 -4.53 -24.07 -4.07
N ASN A 138 -4.12 -23.35 -3.01
CA ASN A 138 -4.85 -23.23 -1.75
C ASN A 138 -5.94 -22.14 -1.76
N GLN A 139 -6.48 -21.76 -2.92
CA GLN A 139 -7.49 -20.72 -3.11
C GLN A 139 -7.04 -19.28 -2.79
N ALA A 140 -5.73 -19.03 -2.80
CA ALA A 140 -5.12 -17.71 -2.62
C ALA A 140 -5.65 -16.98 -1.36
N SER A 141 -5.94 -15.68 -1.48
CA SER A 141 -6.43 -14.85 -0.37
C SER A 141 -7.81 -15.26 0.17
N GLN A 142 -8.58 -16.04 -0.59
CA GLN A 142 -9.87 -16.59 -0.15
C GLN A 142 -9.72 -17.93 0.58
N GLY A 143 -8.52 -18.51 0.53
CA GLY A 143 -8.21 -19.79 1.13
C GLY A 143 -8.00 -19.73 2.63
N LYS A 144 -7.66 -20.89 3.19
CA LYS A 144 -7.36 -21.04 4.62
C LYS A 144 -6.15 -20.23 5.08
N LEU A 145 -5.24 -19.85 4.17
CA LEU A 145 -4.05 -19.06 4.48
C LEU A 145 -4.36 -17.56 4.63
N GLY A 146 -5.34 -17.05 3.89
CA GLY A 146 -5.66 -15.62 3.83
C GLY A 146 -4.64 -14.79 3.03
N TYR A 147 -4.56 -13.51 3.36
CA TYR A 147 -3.66 -12.55 2.72
C TYR A 147 -2.21 -12.74 3.19
N PRO A 148 -1.21 -12.40 2.35
CA PRO A 148 0.16 -12.28 2.83
C PRO A 148 0.26 -11.11 3.83
N THR A 149 1.08 -11.29 4.86
CA THR A 149 1.30 -10.31 5.93
C THR A 149 2.76 -9.84 6.00
N ALA A 150 3.64 -10.46 5.21
CA ALA A 150 5.03 -10.08 5.08
C ALA A 150 5.52 -10.35 3.66
N ASP A 151 6.56 -9.62 3.24
CA ASP A 151 7.28 -9.95 2.02
C ASP A 151 7.98 -11.30 2.14
N GLU A 152 8.17 -11.97 1.01
CA GLU A 152 8.94 -13.20 0.95
C GLU A 152 10.40 -12.95 1.34
N VAL A 153 10.89 -13.75 2.30
CA VAL A 153 12.27 -13.68 2.78
C VAL A 153 13.03 -14.93 2.37
N THR A 154 14.29 -14.75 1.98
CA THR A 154 15.23 -15.86 1.83
C THR A 154 15.87 -16.16 3.18
N GLU A 155 15.69 -17.39 3.66
CA GLU A 155 16.33 -17.89 4.87
C GLU A 155 17.80 -18.29 4.61
N THR A 156 18.57 -18.40 5.69
CA THR A 156 20.00 -18.73 5.65
C THR A 156 20.30 -20.06 4.97
N ASP A 157 19.34 -21.00 4.96
CA ASP A 157 19.47 -22.31 4.33
C ASP A 157 19.15 -22.32 2.82
N GLY A 158 18.87 -21.14 2.26
CA GLY A 158 18.49 -20.93 0.85
C GLY A 158 17.02 -21.23 0.55
N SER A 159 16.19 -21.47 1.57
CA SER A 159 14.74 -21.55 1.40
C SER A 159 14.11 -20.16 1.35
N PHE A 160 13.00 -20.04 0.64
CA PHE A 160 12.12 -18.89 0.62
C PHE A 160 10.96 -19.13 1.57
N LYS A 161 10.57 -18.11 2.33
CA LYS A 161 9.43 -18.17 3.24
C LYS A 161 8.55 -16.95 3.08
N SER A 162 7.26 -17.16 2.94
CA SER A 162 6.23 -16.12 2.96
C SER A 162 5.25 -16.35 4.10
N THR A 163 4.90 -15.28 4.81
CA THR A 163 3.95 -15.32 5.93
C THR A 163 2.59 -14.80 5.48
N PHE A 164 1.54 -15.48 5.92
CA PHE A 164 0.14 -15.19 5.64
C PHE A 164 -0.64 -15.04 6.95
N GLU A 165 -1.85 -14.49 6.89
CA GLU A 165 -2.70 -14.22 8.07
C GLU A 165 -2.89 -15.46 8.96
N HIS A 166 -3.03 -16.64 8.35
CA HIS A 166 -3.34 -17.88 9.04
C HIS A 166 -2.29 -18.97 8.82
N GLY A 167 -1.05 -18.59 8.46
CA GLY A 167 -0.01 -19.57 8.24
C GLY A 167 1.23 -19.04 7.55
N THR A 168 2.07 -19.97 7.11
CA THR A 168 3.31 -19.69 6.37
C THR A 168 3.45 -20.69 5.24
N ILE A 169 4.08 -20.26 4.16
CA ILE A 169 4.51 -21.16 3.09
C ILE A 169 6.02 -21.05 2.97
N THR A 170 6.71 -22.18 3.01
CA THR A 170 8.16 -22.26 2.82
C THR A 170 8.46 -23.11 1.60
N PHE A 171 9.29 -22.60 0.69
CA PHE A 171 9.75 -23.30 -0.50
C PHE A 171 11.26 -23.33 -0.53
N LYS A 172 11.87 -24.45 -0.90
CA LYS A 172 13.31 -24.52 -1.09
C LYS A 172 13.63 -24.96 -2.51
N VAL A 173 14.59 -24.30 -3.13
CA VAL A 173 14.99 -24.59 -4.51
C VAL A 173 15.46 -26.04 -4.60
N GLY A 174 14.79 -26.83 -5.43
CA GLY A 174 15.05 -28.26 -5.59
C GLY A 174 13.95 -29.15 -5.02
N ASP A 175 13.08 -28.64 -4.15
CA ASP A 175 11.86 -29.33 -3.76
C ASP A 175 10.82 -29.30 -4.89
N ALA A 176 10.00 -30.36 -4.98
CA ALA A 176 8.92 -30.43 -5.96
C ALA A 176 7.86 -29.34 -5.72
N ASP A 177 7.53 -29.10 -4.44
CA ASP A 177 6.42 -28.28 -4.00
C ASP A 177 6.79 -27.44 -2.76
N ALA A 178 6.10 -26.31 -2.58
CA ALA A 178 6.22 -25.52 -1.37
C ALA A 178 5.44 -26.17 -0.21
N LYS A 179 5.97 -26.06 1.00
CA LYS A 179 5.36 -26.58 2.23
C LYS A 179 4.46 -25.53 2.84
N VAL A 180 3.19 -25.89 3.05
CA VAL A 180 2.20 -25.04 3.72
C VAL A 180 2.11 -25.42 5.19
N SER A 181 2.15 -24.44 6.08
CA SER A 181 1.94 -24.60 7.52
C SER A 181 0.85 -23.63 7.98
N LEU A 182 -0.31 -24.16 8.36
CA LEU A 182 -1.43 -23.35 8.89
C LEU A 182 -1.28 -23.16 10.40
N THR A 183 -1.61 -21.95 10.87
CA THR A 183 -1.71 -21.60 12.29
C THR A 183 -3.18 -21.65 12.68
N ASN A 184 -3.52 -22.49 13.67
CA ASN A 184 -4.89 -22.74 14.13
C ASN A 184 -5.28 -21.87 15.33
#